data_AF-A0A381XKA4-F1
#
_entry.id   AF-A0A381XKA4-F1
#
_cell.length_a   1.000
_cell.length_b   1.000
_cell.length_c   1.000
_cell.angle_alpha   90.00
_cell.angle_beta   90.00
_cell.angle_gamma   90.00
#
_symmetry.space_group_name_H-M   'P 1'
#
loop_
_entity.id
_entity.type
_entity.pdbx_description
1 polymer ?
#
loop_
_entity_poly.entity_id
_entity_poly.type
_entity_poly.pdbx_seq_one_letter_code
_entity_poly.pdbx_strand_id
1 'polypeptide(L)' 'MPSSIERMLRPERVETLDPFRVLSHCPVTPRDTIADIGCGPGYFTIPLAKFLVHGKVYALDTSD' A
#
# COMPACT_ATOMS: atom_id res chain seq x y z
N MET A 1 -4.19 20.20 -14.36
CA MET A 1 -4.06 18.73 -14.33
C MET A 1 -3.69 18.33 -12.91
N PRO A 2 -4.31 17.31 -12.31
CA PRO A 2 -3.89 16.83 -11.00
C PRO A 2 -2.43 16.38 -11.04
N SER A 3 -1.71 16.61 -9.95
CA SER A 3 -0.37 16.06 -9.74
C SER A 3 -0.39 14.53 -9.75
N SER A 4 0.78 13.92 -9.95
CA SER A 4 0.93 12.47 -9.91
C SER A 4 0.44 11.88 -8.59
N ILE A 5 0.72 12.54 -7.45
CA ILE A 5 0.29 12.11 -6.12
C ILE A 5 -1.23 12.21 -5.97
N GLU A 6 -1.84 13.32 -6.36
CA GLU A 6 -3.31 13.48 -6.30
C GLU A 6 -4.03 12.39 -7.10
N ARG A 7 -3.50 12.02 -8.27
CA ARG A 7 -4.04 10.91 -9.07
C ARG A 7 -3.88 9.55 -8.39
N MET A 8 -2.81 9.33 -7.63
CA MET A 8 -2.57 8.12 -6.85
C MET A 8 -3.43 8.04 -5.59
N LEU A 9 -3.88 9.17 -5.06
CA LEU A 9 -4.71 9.24 -3.84
C LEU A 9 -6.19 9.55 -4.13
N ARG A 10 -6.60 9.59 -5.41
CA ARG A 10 -7.98 9.91 -5.75
C ARG A 10 -8.98 8.95 -5.05
N PRO A 11 -10.10 9.45 -4.51
CA PRO A 11 -11.05 8.63 -3.75
C PRO A 11 -11.59 7.42 -4.53
N GLU A 12 -11.80 7.57 -5.84
CA GLU A 12 -12.37 6.54 -6.72
C GLU A 12 -11.45 5.31 -6.86
N ARG A 13 -10.19 5.38 -6.38
CA ARG A 13 -9.35 4.19 -6.30
C ARG A 13 -9.87 3.18 -5.30
N VAL A 14 -10.54 3.60 -4.23
CA VAL A 14 -11.09 2.67 -3.23
C VAL A 14 -12.13 1.75 -3.88
N GLU A 15 -12.89 2.24 -4.87
CA GLU A 15 -13.91 1.45 -5.56
C GLU A 15 -13.33 0.27 -6.37
N THR A 16 -12.09 0.40 -6.84
CA THR A 16 -11.45 -0.58 -7.75
C THR A 16 -10.23 -1.28 -7.15
N LEU A 17 -9.60 -0.66 -6.15
CA LEU A 17 -8.30 -1.00 -5.59
C LEU A 17 -8.27 -0.80 -4.06
N ASP A 18 -9.38 -1.06 -3.36
CA ASP A 18 -9.40 -1.06 -1.89
C ASP A 18 -8.24 -1.91 -1.33
N PRO A 19 -7.30 -1.30 -0.59
CA PRO A 19 -6.14 -2.00 -0.06
C PRO A 19 -6.52 -3.19 0.82
N PHE A 20 -7.55 -3.09 1.66
CA PHE A 20 -7.93 -4.18 2.56
C PHE A 20 -8.49 -5.36 1.80
N ARG A 21 -9.27 -5.09 0.73
CA ARG A 21 -9.79 -6.14 -0.14
C ARG A 21 -8.66 -6.85 -0.88
N VAL A 22 -7.72 -6.09 -1.45
CA VAL A 22 -6.53 -6.68 -2.11
C VAL A 22 -5.74 -7.55 -1.13
N LEU A 23 -5.46 -7.04 0.07
CA LEU A 23 -4.71 -7.77 1.10
C LEU A 23 -5.43 -9.06 1.55
N SER A 24 -6.77 -9.08 1.56
CA SER A 24 -7.53 -10.29 1.92
C SER A 24 -7.34 -11.47 0.94
N HIS A 25 -6.89 -11.19 -0.28
CA HIS A 25 -6.60 -12.21 -1.29
C HIS A 25 -5.15 -12.69 -1.27
N CYS A 26 -4.28 -12.02 -0.50
CA CYS A 26 -2.87 -12.37 -0.39
C CYS A 26 -2.66 -13.29 0.82
N PRO A 27 -1.77 -14.30 0.74
CA PRO A 27 -1.46 -15.19 1.86
C PRO A 27 -0.51 -14.50 2.86
N VAL A 28 -0.96 -13.40 3.46
CA VAL A 28 -0.15 -12.54 4.33
C VAL A 28 -0.50 -12.79 5.80
N THR A 29 0.52 -12.85 6.65
CA THR A 29 0.36 -12.96 8.11
C THR A 29 0.85 -11.70 8.82
N PRO A 30 0.33 -11.36 10.02
CA PRO A 30 0.78 -10.18 10.76
C PRO A 30 2.25 -10.14 11.18
N ARG A 31 3.01 -11.23 10.95
CA ARG A 31 4.45 -11.36 11.27
C ARG A 31 5.34 -11.27 10.03
N ASP A 32 4.75 -11.20 8.84
CA ASP A 32 5.50 -11.25 7.60
C ASP A 32 6.37 -10.01 7.41
N THR A 33 7.42 -10.18 6.61
CA THR A 33 8.25 -9.07 6.12
C THR A 33 7.97 -8.90 4.63
N ILE A 34 7.49 -7.71 4.24
CA ILE A 34 6.99 -7.42 2.90
C ILE A 34 7.75 -6.23 2.31
N ALA A 35 7.96 -6.25 0.99
CA ALA A 35 8.42 -5.09 0.24
C ALA A 35 7.25 -4.53 -0.60
N ASP A 36 6.96 -3.24 -0.46
CA ASP A 36 6.02 -2.48 -1.29
C ASP A 36 6.83 -1.67 -2.31
N ILE A 37 6.90 -2.15 -3.55
CA ILE A 37 7.75 -1.60 -4.62
C ILE A 37 6.94 -0.61 -5.45
N GLY A 38 7.46 0.60 -5.64
CA GLY A 38 6.72 1.71 -6.24
C GLY A 38 5.61 2.19 -5.32
N CYS A 39 5.92 2.32 -4.02
CA CYS A 39 4.94 2.61 -2.99
C CYS A 39 4.24 3.98 -3.15
N GLY A 40 4.85 4.91 -3.90
CA GLY A 40 4.39 6.27 -4.10
C GLY A 40 4.05 6.93 -2.75
N PRO A 41 2.86 7.53 -2.59
CA PRO A 41 2.44 8.16 -1.34
C PRO A 41 2.05 7.16 -0.22
N GLY A 42 2.24 5.85 -0.42
CA GLY A 42 1.98 4.83 0.59
C GLY A 42 0.55 4.29 0.62
N TYR A 43 -0.15 4.29 -0.53
CA TYR A 43 -1.56 3.85 -0.63
C TYR A 43 -1.77 2.41 -0.13
N PHE A 44 -0.83 1.49 -0.42
CA PHE A 44 -0.82 0.12 0.11
C PHE A 44 0.08 -0.02 1.34
N THR A 45 1.19 0.71 1.39
CA THR A 45 2.15 0.67 2.51
C THR A 45 1.48 0.92 3.86
N ILE A 46 0.63 1.95 3.98
CA ILE A 46 0.03 2.34 5.26
C ILE A 46 -0.94 1.25 5.78
N PRO A 47 -1.91 0.75 4.98
CA PRO A 47 -2.72 -0.40 5.36
C PRO A 47 -1.90 -1.65 5.71
N LEU A 48 -0.85 -1.95 4.94
CA LEU A 48 0.06 -3.07 5.21
C LEU A 48 0.77 -2.91 6.56
N ALA A 49 1.32 -1.73 6.85
CA ALA A 49 1.99 -1.44 8.11
C ALA A 49 1.04 -1.62 9.32
N LYS A 50 -0.24 -1.27 9.17
CA LYS A 50 -1.26 -1.48 10.21
C LYS A 50 -1.58 -2.97 10.41
N PHE A 51 -1.58 -3.76 9.34
CA PHE A 51 -1.85 -5.20 9.40
C PHE A 51 -0.68 -5.98 10.02
N LEU A 52 0.56 -5.61 9.68
CA LEU A 52 1.79 -6.29 10.11
C LEU A 52 2.23 -5.90 11.54
N VAL A 53 1.35 -6.08 12.54
CA VAL A 53 1.60 -5.66 13.93
C VAL A 53 2.86 -6.27 14.59
N HIS A 54 3.36 -7.38 14.04
CA HIS A 54 4.59 -8.04 14.48
C HIS A 54 5.60 -8.22 13.34
N GLY A 55 5.28 -7.68 12.17
CA GLY A 55 6.06 -7.80 10.94
C GLY A 55 6.67 -6.46 10.55
N LYS A 56 7.08 -6.37 9.29
CA LYS A 56 7.65 -5.15 8.71
C LYS A 56 7.21 -5.00 7.27
N VAL A 57 6.93 -3.78 6.86
CA VAL A 57 6.83 -3.42 5.44
C VAL A 57 7.96 -2.44 5.10
N TYR A 58 8.69 -2.75 4.03
CA TYR A 58 9.68 -1.87 3.44
C TYR A 58 9.05 -1.17 2.24
N ALA A 59 8.84 0.13 2.37
CA ALA A 59 8.37 0.97 1.27
C ALA A 59 9.57 1.38 0.42
N LEU A 60 9.56 1.00 -0.85
CA LEU A 60 10.65 1.25 -1.78
C LEU A 60 10.10 2.03 -2.97
N ASP A 61 10.61 3.24 -3.17
CA ASP A 61 10.38 4.00 -4.38
C ASP A 61 11.70 4.53 -4.92
N THR A 62 11.80 4.64 -6.24
CA THR A 62 12.96 5.20 -6.93
C THR A 62 12.78 6.69 -7.22
N SER A 63 11.60 7.25 -6.95
CA SER A 63 11.40 8.70 -6.97
C SER A 63 12.03 9.34 -5.73
N ASP A 64 12.89 10.34 -5.94
CA ASP A 64 13.38 11.24 -4.89
C ASP A 64 12.25 12.05 -4.22
#